data_AF-A0A921IHH0-F1
#
_entry.id   AF-A0A921IHH0-F1
#
_cell.length_a   1.000
_cell.length_b   1.000
_cell.length_c   1.000
_cell.angle_alpha   90.00
_cell.angle_beta   90.00
_cell.angle_gamma   90.00
#
_symmetry.space_group_name_H-M   'P 1'
#
loop_
_entity.id
_entity.type
_entity.pdbx_description
1 polymer ?
#
loop_
_entity_poly.entity_id
_entity_poly.type
_entity_poly.pdbx_seq_one_letter_code
_entity_poly.pdbx_strand_id
1 'polypeptide(L)'
;MPIRFHEATKTFHLYNQHLSYLMKVLPGGELIQLYCGKALHDRPDFDHLFECRPRPMSVCCSEEDDALSLEHLRREYPTCGTGDMHLPALDARTPAGSRLLALTYREHSIVPGKPALEGLPATYVEAPEEADTLRMVLADDRAGVTVTLYYTIFRDFAAIARHAEIGYTGPGTLELDCAMSLCLDLPDADYEMMELTGAWARERQIVTRPLTAGVQGVYSLRGCSSHHFNPFLALARPGSGEIAGEVLGFSLVYSGNFAARADVDPYHQTRVTMGIHPQNFCWPLTTGQTFTTPEAVLV
;
A
#
# COMPACT_ATOMS: atom_id res chain seq x y z
N MET A 1 -0.92 -10.42 21.08
CA MET A 1 -1.60 -10.47 19.76
C MET A 1 -1.57 -9.07 19.20
N PRO A 2 -0.68 -8.83 18.23
CA PRO A 2 -0.45 -7.55 17.60
C PRO A 2 -1.48 -7.22 16.51
N ILE A 3 -2.46 -8.09 16.24
CA ILE A 3 -3.55 -7.78 15.29
C ILE A 3 -4.89 -8.01 15.98
N ARG A 4 -5.77 -7.01 15.91
CA ARG A 4 -7.15 -7.06 16.40
C ARG A 4 -8.12 -6.63 15.31
N PHE A 5 -9.25 -7.33 15.22
CA PHE A 5 -10.38 -6.93 14.39
C PHE A 5 -11.56 -6.58 15.28
N HIS A 6 -11.99 -5.32 15.21
CA HIS A 6 -13.15 -4.80 15.93
C HIS A 6 -14.40 -5.02 15.08
N GLU A 7 -15.11 -6.12 15.32
CA GLU A 7 -16.19 -6.58 14.44
C GLU A 7 -17.36 -5.58 14.33
N ALA A 8 -17.65 -4.85 15.40
CA ALA A 8 -18.72 -3.85 15.45
C ALA A 8 -18.45 -2.65 14.54
N THR A 9 -17.19 -2.19 14.49
CA THR A 9 -16.76 -1.02 13.69
C THR A 9 -16.11 -1.43 12.37
N LYS A 10 -15.86 -2.72 12.14
CA LYS A 10 -15.11 -3.25 10.98
C LYS A 10 -13.72 -2.63 10.82
N THR A 11 -13.05 -2.36 11.94
CA THR A 11 -11.71 -1.76 12.00
C THR A 11 -10.66 -2.80 12.37
N PHE A 12 -9.57 -2.83 11.63
CA PHE A 12 -8.39 -3.64 11.90
C PHE A 12 -7.33 -2.78 12.55
N HIS A 13 -6.77 -3.24 13.66
CA HIS A 13 -5.70 -2.58 14.39
C HIS A 13 -4.50 -3.52 14.47
N LEU A 14 -3.45 -3.22 13.70
CA LEU A 14 -2.16 -3.88 13.78
C LEU A 14 -1.26 -3.00 14.65
N TYR A 15 -0.81 -3.51 15.80
CA TYR A 15 -0.03 -2.73 16.75
C TYR A 15 0.92 -3.56 17.60
N ASN A 16 2.01 -2.93 18.02
CA ASN A 16 2.94 -3.45 19.00
C ASN A 16 3.35 -2.33 19.98
N GLN A 17 4.50 -2.44 20.64
CA GLN A 17 4.96 -1.39 21.57
C GLN A 17 5.45 -0.12 20.85
N HIS A 18 5.68 -0.20 19.53
CA HIS A 18 6.34 0.84 18.75
C HIS A 18 5.38 1.56 17.80
N LEU A 19 4.55 0.81 17.06
CA LEU A 19 3.70 1.35 16.00
C LEU A 19 2.24 0.87 16.10
N SER A 20 1.34 1.66 15.49
CA SER A 20 -0.04 1.28 15.18
C SER A 20 -0.33 1.56 13.71
N TYR A 21 -1.04 0.62 13.07
CA TYR A 21 -1.58 0.71 11.73
C TYR A 21 -3.06 0.35 11.78
N LEU A 22 -3.92 1.26 11.34
CA LEU A 22 -5.37 1.14 11.42
C LEU A 22 -6.00 1.25 10.03
N MET A 23 -6.80 0.25 9.66
CA MET A 23 -7.58 0.26 8.43
C MET A 23 -9.03 -0.10 8.74
N LYS A 24 -9.98 0.36 7.93
CA LYS A 24 -11.42 0.14 8.14
C LYS A 24 -12.10 -0.26 6.85
N VAL A 25 -13.07 -1.17 6.97
CA VAL A 25 -13.99 -1.51 5.88
C VAL A 25 -15.23 -0.64 6.01
N LEU A 26 -15.53 0.14 4.98
CA LEU A 26 -16.73 0.96 4.89
C LEU A 26 -17.96 0.12 4.53
N PRO A 27 -19.19 0.64 4.72
CA PRO A 27 -20.41 -0.10 4.39
C PRO A 27 -20.52 -0.60 2.94
N GLY A 28 -19.91 0.10 1.98
CA GLY A 28 -19.83 -0.31 0.57
C GLY A 28 -18.79 -1.40 0.29
N GLY A 29 -18.02 -1.82 1.30
CA GLY A 29 -16.96 -2.81 1.19
C GLY A 29 -15.60 -2.21 0.84
N GLU A 30 -15.49 -0.89 0.72
CA GLU A 30 -14.22 -0.22 0.48
C GLU A 30 -13.28 -0.32 1.69
N LEU A 31 -12.02 -0.65 1.43
CA LEU A 31 -10.97 -0.68 2.45
C LEU A 31 -10.20 0.66 2.45
N ILE A 32 -10.23 1.34 3.60
CA ILE A 32 -9.58 2.64 3.80
C ILE A 32 -8.52 2.59 4.89
N GLN A 33 -7.54 3.48 4.77
CA GLN A 33 -6.48 3.72 5.73
C GLN A 33 -6.91 4.80 6.73
N LEU A 34 -6.76 4.54 8.03
CA LEU A 34 -7.06 5.51 9.08
C LEU A 34 -5.80 6.13 9.68
N TYR A 35 -4.77 5.31 9.96
CA TYR A 35 -3.59 5.76 10.68
C TYR A 35 -2.39 4.83 10.47
N CYS A 36 -1.21 5.43 10.37
CA CYS A 36 0.08 4.74 10.49
C CYS A 36 1.03 5.64 11.26
N GLY A 37 1.58 5.14 12.38
CA GLY A 37 2.52 5.90 13.18
C GLY A 37 2.74 5.29 14.56
N LYS A 38 3.06 6.14 15.53
CA LYS A 38 3.29 5.77 16.93
C LYS A 38 2.18 4.86 17.48
N ALA A 39 2.57 3.85 18.27
CA ALA A 39 1.63 2.95 18.94
C ALA A 39 0.53 3.70 19.69
N LEU A 40 -0.72 3.33 19.38
CA LEU A 40 -1.94 3.79 20.02
C LEU A 40 -2.45 2.72 20.98
N HIS A 41 -3.15 3.14 22.02
CA HIS A 41 -3.86 2.20 22.87
C HIS A 41 -5.07 1.64 22.13
N ASP A 42 -5.22 0.32 22.12
CA ASP A 42 -6.37 -0.32 21.50
C ASP A 42 -7.69 0.10 22.17
N ARG A 43 -8.70 0.38 21.36
CA ARG A 43 -10.05 0.77 21.79
C ARG A 43 -11.08 0.10 20.87
N PRO A 44 -12.33 -0.09 21.30
CA PRO A 44 -13.37 -0.68 20.47
C PRO A 44 -13.71 0.13 19.20
N ASP A 45 -13.38 1.43 19.21
CA ASP A 45 -13.76 2.37 18.17
C ASP A 45 -12.65 3.39 17.89
N PHE A 46 -12.45 3.66 16.60
CA PHE A 46 -11.50 4.61 16.03
C PHE A 46 -12.15 5.54 14.99
N ASP A 47 -13.48 5.59 14.92
CA ASP A 47 -14.21 6.32 13.86
C ASP A 47 -13.99 7.83 13.89
N HIS A 48 -13.49 8.39 15.00
CA HIS A 48 -13.03 9.77 15.07
C HIS A 48 -11.81 10.08 14.17
N LEU A 49 -11.09 9.07 13.68
CA LEU A 49 -9.99 9.20 12.70
C LEU A 49 -10.50 9.14 11.25
N PHE A 50 -11.75 8.73 11.04
CA PHE A 50 -12.36 8.73 9.73
C PHE A 50 -12.72 10.16 9.34
N GLU A 51 -12.15 10.62 8.24
CA GLU A 51 -12.39 11.95 7.70
C GLU A 51 -13.06 11.83 6.34
N CYS A 52 -14.26 12.39 6.23
CA CYS A 52 -15.02 12.44 4.99
C CYS A 52 -15.73 13.80 4.95
N ARG A 53 -15.56 14.54 3.85
CA ARG A 53 -16.20 15.85 3.67
C ARG A 53 -16.60 16.02 2.20
N PRO A 54 -17.77 16.63 1.93
CA PRO A 54 -18.18 16.93 0.57
C PRO A 54 -17.22 17.94 -0.06
N ARG A 55 -16.84 17.67 -1.30
CA ARG A 55 -15.94 18.51 -2.09
C ARG A 55 -16.54 18.71 -3.49
N PRO A 56 -16.56 19.94 -4.02
CA PRO A 56 -17.04 20.20 -5.38
C PRO A 56 -16.32 19.35 -6.42
N MET A 57 -17.00 19.03 -7.52
CA MET A 57 -16.43 18.32 -8.67
C MET A 57 -15.86 16.92 -8.35
N SER A 58 -16.30 16.29 -7.27
CA SER A 58 -15.85 14.95 -6.88
C SER A 58 -16.81 13.88 -7.39
N VAL A 59 -16.27 12.72 -7.76
CA VAL A 59 -17.08 11.54 -8.08
C VAL A 59 -17.46 10.86 -6.76
N CYS A 60 -18.74 10.88 -6.41
CA CYS A 60 -19.25 10.23 -5.22
C CYS A 60 -19.70 8.79 -5.54
N CYS A 61 -19.36 7.85 -4.66
CA CYS A 61 -19.69 6.43 -4.84
C CYS A 61 -21.01 6.02 -4.17
N SER A 62 -21.65 6.95 -3.45
CA SER A 62 -22.98 6.79 -2.85
C SER A 62 -23.97 7.79 -3.42
N GLU A 63 -25.22 7.36 -3.62
CA GLU A 63 -26.34 8.28 -3.95
C GLU A 63 -26.85 9.05 -2.72
N GLU A 64 -26.61 8.51 -1.52
CA GLU A 64 -27.12 9.07 -0.26
C GLU A 64 -26.11 10.00 0.44
N ASP A 65 -24.82 9.81 0.17
CA ASP A 65 -23.73 10.54 0.81
C ASP A 65 -22.86 11.25 -0.24
N ASP A 66 -23.07 12.57 -0.36
CA ASP A 66 -22.33 13.45 -1.27
C ASP A 66 -20.91 13.75 -0.78
N ALA A 67 -20.53 13.31 0.43
CA ALA A 67 -19.17 13.38 0.94
C ALA A 67 -18.30 12.18 0.51
N LEU A 68 -18.92 11.03 0.22
CA LEU A 68 -18.21 9.78 0.01
C LEU A 68 -17.60 9.67 -1.40
N SER A 69 -16.41 10.23 -1.57
CA SER A 69 -15.63 10.13 -2.80
C SER A 69 -14.35 9.35 -2.58
N LEU A 70 -14.09 8.35 -3.44
CA LEU A 70 -12.88 7.51 -3.33
C LEU A 70 -11.59 8.29 -3.54
N GLU A 71 -11.65 9.43 -4.23
CA GLU A 71 -10.53 10.35 -4.43
C GLU A 71 -10.06 10.98 -3.11
N HIS A 72 -11.00 11.30 -2.19
CA HIS A 72 -10.67 12.00 -0.94
C HIS A 72 -10.47 11.05 0.24
N LEU A 73 -10.83 9.78 0.07
CA LEU A 73 -10.61 8.74 1.07
C LEU A 73 -9.18 8.22 0.96
N ARG A 74 -8.50 8.09 2.10
CA ARG A 74 -7.20 7.41 2.18
C ARG A 74 -7.38 5.92 1.91
N ARG A 75 -6.80 5.40 0.84
CA ARG A 75 -7.01 4.03 0.31
C ARG A 75 -5.88 3.08 0.73
N GLU A 76 -6.24 1.81 0.93
CA GLU A 76 -5.25 0.75 1.17
C GLU A 76 -4.67 0.14 -0.11
N TYR A 77 -5.51 -0.03 -1.14
CA TYR A 77 -5.11 -0.63 -2.42
C TYR A 77 -6.00 -0.12 -3.59
N PRO A 78 -5.79 1.13 -4.02
CA PRO A 78 -6.62 1.80 -5.03
C PRO A 78 -6.47 1.17 -6.42
N THR A 79 -7.56 1.17 -7.19
CA THR A 79 -7.66 0.65 -8.55
C THR A 79 -8.04 1.73 -9.55
N CYS A 80 -7.76 1.48 -10.84
CA CYS A 80 -8.11 2.40 -11.91
C CYS A 80 -9.64 2.51 -12.12
N GLY A 81 -10.14 3.74 -12.26
CA GLY A 81 -11.45 4.04 -12.85
C GLY A 81 -12.68 3.92 -11.93
N THR A 82 -12.49 3.81 -10.61
CA THR A 82 -13.58 3.76 -9.62
C THR A 82 -13.96 5.14 -9.05
N GLY A 83 -13.41 6.22 -9.60
CA GLY A 83 -13.62 7.59 -9.12
C GLY A 83 -12.43 8.16 -8.33
N ASP A 84 -11.44 7.34 -7.99
CA ASP A 84 -10.13 7.81 -7.54
C ASP A 84 -9.27 8.19 -8.77
N MET A 85 -8.83 9.46 -8.82
CA MET A 85 -8.07 10.03 -9.94
C MET A 85 -6.56 10.02 -9.71
N HIS A 86 -6.10 9.57 -8.55
CA HIS A 86 -4.68 9.40 -8.24
C HIS A 86 -4.09 8.18 -8.96
N LEU A 87 -2.77 8.05 -8.88
CA LEU A 87 -2.11 6.84 -9.36
C LEU A 87 -2.63 5.58 -8.63
N PRO A 88 -3.02 4.52 -9.35
CA PRO A 88 -3.53 3.30 -8.74
C PRO A 88 -2.40 2.39 -8.25
N ALA A 89 -2.71 1.56 -7.25
CA ALA A 89 -1.85 0.45 -6.83
C ALA A 89 -2.02 -0.78 -7.74
N LEU A 90 -3.21 -0.96 -8.32
CA LEU A 90 -3.52 -2.02 -9.28
C LEU A 90 -4.20 -1.45 -10.52
N ASP A 91 -3.67 -1.81 -11.68
CA ASP A 91 -4.28 -1.56 -12.99
C ASP A 91 -4.20 -2.85 -13.80
N ALA A 92 -5.35 -3.32 -14.26
CA ALA A 92 -5.42 -4.51 -15.09
C ALA A 92 -6.43 -4.32 -16.22
N ARG A 93 -6.13 -4.90 -17.37
CA ARG A 93 -6.99 -4.90 -18.55
C ARG A 93 -7.67 -6.27 -18.67
N THR A 94 -9.00 -6.24 -18.59
CA THR A 94 -9.87 -7.40 -18.85
C THR A 94 -9.82 -7.81 -20.33
N PRO A 95 -10.25 -9.03 -20.69
CA PRO A 95 -10.35 -9.46 -22.08
C PRO A 95 -11.22 -8.56 -22.96
N ALA A 96 -12.20 -7.86 -22.37
CA ALA A 96 -13.06 -6.90 -23.06
C ALA A 96 -12.40 -5.52 -23.26
N GLY A 97 -11.16 -5.33 -22.80
CA GLY A 97 -10.42 -4.06 -22.86
C GLY A 97 -10.76 -3.08 -21.74
N SER A 98 -11.73 -3.38 -20.87
CA SER A 98 -12.04 -2.57 -19.68
C SER A 98 -10.91 -2.63 -18.67
N ARG A 99 -10.68 -1.52 -17.95
CA ARG A 99 -9.74 -1.39 -16.82
C ARG A 99 -10.42 -1.14 -15.48
N LEU A 100 -11.76 -1.11 -15.48
CA LEU A 100 -12.55 -0.88 -14.28
C LEU A 100 -12.44 -2.11 -13.38
N LEU A 101 -11.96 -1.89 -12.15
CA LEU A 101 -11.92 -2.89 -11.10
C LEU A 101 -12.47 -2.31 -9.80
N ALA A 102 -13.61 -2.80 -9.34
CA ALA A 102 -14.25 -2.38 -8.10
C ALA A 102 -14.01 -3.44 -7.01
N LEU A 103 -12.86 -3.37 -6.36
CA LEU A 103 -12.50 -4.29 -5.27
C LEU A 103 -13.29 -4.00 -4.01
N THR A 104 -13.99 -5.01 -3.51
CA THR A 104 -14.79 -4.96 -2.28
C THR A 104 -14.28 -6.01 -1.30
N TYR A 105 -14.24 -5.66 -0.01
CA TYR A 105 -13.89 -6.57 1.08
C TYR A 105 -14.78 -7.81 1.07
N ARG A 106 -14.16 -8.98 1.25
CA ARG A 106 -14.84 -10.28 1.34
C ARG A 106 -14.65 -10.94 2.68
N GLU A 107 -13.40 -11.19 3.03
CA GLU A 107 -13.05 -11.91 4.24
C GLU A 107 -11.63 -11.56 4.68
N HIS A 108 -11.28 -11.97 5.89
CA HIS A 108 -9.92 -11.90 6.37
C HIS A 108 -9.58 -13.12 7.22
N SER A 109 -8.29 -13.35 7.40
CA SER A 109 -7.77 -14.28 8.40
C SER A 109 -6.54 -13.66 9.08
N ILE A 110 -6.37 -13.97 10.36
CA ILE A 110 -5.19 -13.58 11.14
C ILE A 110 -4.48 -14.88 11.49
N VAL A 111 -3.22 -15.00 11.06
CA VAL A 111 -2.41 -16.20 11.27
C VAL A 111 -1.12 -15.83 12.01
N PRO A 112 -0.64 -16.71 12.93
CA PRO A 112 0.63 -16.48 13.58
C PRO A 112 1.80 -16.67 12.61
N GLY A 113 2.90 -15.99 12.90
CA GLY A 113 4.12 -16.00 12.12
C GLY A 113 4.00 -15.19 10.84
N LYS A 114 4.81 -15.58 9.86
CA LYS A 114 4.89 -14.92 8.56
C LYS A 114 4.97 -15.96 7.44
N PRO A 115 3.99 -16.02 6.52
CA PRO A 115 4.07 -16.87 5.34
C PRO A 115 5.27 -16.51 4.45
N ALA A 116 5.90 -17.55 3.88
CA ALA A 116 6.91 -17.37 2.85
C ALA A 116 6.25 -16.94 1.52
N LEU A 117 7.00 -16.21 0.70
CA LEU A 117 6.58 -15.84 -0.66
C LEU A 117 7.27 -16.79 -1.64
N GLU A 118 6.51 -17.66 -2.28
CA GLU A 118 7.07 -18.63 -3.22
C GLU A 118 7.76 -17.94 -4.40
N GLY A 119 9.00 -18.32 -4.70
CA GLY A 119 9.78 -17.77 -5.81
C GLY A 119 10.32 -16.34 -5.58
N LEU A 120 10.11 -15.74 -4.42
CA LEU A 120 10.55 -14.37 -4.10
C LEU A 120 11.30 -14.32 -2.76
N PRO A 121 12.33 -13.45 -2.64
CA PRO A 121 12.89 -13.13 -1.33
C PRO A 121 11.87 -12.38 -0.48
N ALA A 122 11.85 -12.66 0.81
CA ALA A 122 11.01 -11.98 1.79
C ALA A 122 11.68 -11.99 3.16
N THR A 123 11.25 -11.08 4.03
CA THR A 123 11.51 -11.20 5.47
C THR A 123 10.84 -12.46 6.02
N TYR A 124 11.34 -12.97 7.14
CA TYR A 124 10.89 -14.21 7.78
C TYR A 124 10.96 -14.09 9.30
N VAL A 125 10.41 -15.08 9.99
CA VAL A 125 10.51 -15.25 11.44
C VAL A 125 11.10 -16.62 11.73
N GLU A 126 11.85 -16.75 12.83
CA GLU A 126 12.37 -18.04 13.28
C GLU A 126 11.32 -18.80 14.10
N ALA A 127 10.47 -18.07 14.82
CA ALA A 127 9.35 -18.61 15.58
C ALA A 127 8.02 -17.91 15.23
N PRO A 128 6.88 -18.63 15.17
CA PRO A 128 5.58 -18.05 14.83
C PRO A 128 5.14 -16.90 15.74
N GLU A 129 5.60 -16.85 16.99
CA GLU A 129 5.28 -15.79 17.95
C GLU A 129 5.94 -14.43 17.63
N GLU A 130 6.97 -14.39 16.79
CA GLU A 130 7.71 -13.16 16.46
C GLU A 130 6.91 -12.20 15.56
N ALA A 131 5.87 -12.68 14.89
CA ALA A 131 5.01 -11.86 14.06
C ALA A 131 3.59 -12.44 13.99
N ASP A 132 2.64 -11.64 13.53
CA ASP A 132 1.36 -12.14 13.05
C ASP A 132 1.06 -11.51 11.68
N THR A 133 0.36 -12.25 10.82
CA THR A 133 -0.02 -11.82 9.48
C THR A 133 -1.54 -11.71 9.37
N LEU A 134 -2.01 -10.54 8.96
CA LEU A 134 -3.36 -10.32 8.45
C LEU A 134 -3.37 -10.61 6.95
N ARG A 135 -4.23 -11.54 6.53
CA ARG A 135 -4.60 -11.80 5.14
C ARG A 135 -5.98 -11.19 4.90
N MET A 136 -6.06 -10.19 4.04
CA MET A 136 -7.26 -9.44 3.71
C MET A 136 -7.66 -9.73 2.27
N VAL A 137 -8.85 -10.28 2.04
CA VAL A 137 -9.33 -10.65 0.71
C VAL A 137 -10.31 -9.59 0.19
N LEU A 138 -9.96 -8.98 -0.93
CA LEU A 138 -10.81 -8.09 -1.71
C LEU A 138 -11.17 -8.79 -3.03
N ALA A 139 -12.37 -8.56 -3.56
CA ALA A 139 -12.77 -9.13 -4.85
C ALA A 139 -13.64 -8.19 -5.67
N ASP A 140 -13.49 -8.30 -6.99
CA ASP A 140 -14.45 -7.85 -7.99
C ASP A 140 -14.99 -9.10 -8.71
N ASP A 141 -16.16 -9.56 -8.29
CA ASP A 141 -16.79 -10.76 -8.84
C ASP A 141 -17.15 -10.61 -10.33
N ARG A 142 -17.44 -9.38 -10.78
CA ARG A 142 -17.82 -9.12 -12.17
C ARG A 142 -16.61 -9.23 -13.09
N ALA A 143 -15.45 -8.74 -12.62
CA ALA A 143 -14.19 -8.89 -13.31
C ALA A 143 -13.57 -10.28 -13.10
N GLY A 144 -14.01 -11.06 -12.10
CA GLY A 144 -13.39 -12.33 -11.73
C GLY A 144 -11.99 -12.15 -11.14
N VAL A 145 -11.74 -11.03 -10.45
CA VAL A 145 -10.45 -10.67 -9.86
C VAL A 145 -10.54 -10.77 -8.35
N THR A 146 -9.58 -11.44 -7.74
CA THR A 146 -9.38 -11.46 -6.29
C THR A 146 -8.02 -10.86 -5.95
N VAL A 147 -7.97 -10.00 -4.95
CA VAL A 147 -6.72 -9.45 -4.42
C VAL A 147 -6.63 -9.80 -2.95
N THR A 148 -5.63 -10.58 -2.59
CA THR A 148 -5.29 -10.84 -1.21
C THR A 148 -4.16 -9.91 -0.78
N LEU A 149 -4.43 -9.00 0.15
CA LEU A 149 -3.43 -8.13 0.76
C LEU A 149 -2.89 -8.79 2.03
N TYR A 150 -1.58 -8.85 2.15
CA TYR A 150 -0.90 -9.41 3.31
C TYR A 150 -0.22 -8.30 4.10
N TYR A 151 -0.44 -8.29 5.42
CA TYR A 151 0.17 -7.36 6.36
C TYR A 151 0.77 -8.16 7.51
N THR A 152 2.09 -8.21 7.59
CA THR A 152 2.79 -8.87 8.68
C THR A 152 3.38 -7.83 9.60
N ILE A 153 2.95 -7.82 10.86
CA ILE A 153 3.54 -6.97 11.90
C ILE A 153 4.50 -7.79 12.75
N PHE A 154 5.70 -7.26 12.95
CA PHE A 154 6.72 -7.90 13.77
C PHE A 154 6.57 -7.45 15.23
N ARG A 155 6.66 -8.37 16.19
CA ARG A 155 6.41 -8.09 17.60
C ARG A 155 7.35 -7.05 18.19
N ASP A 156 8.64 -7.19 17.90
CA ASP A 156 9.72 -6.44 18.55
C ASP A 156 10.33 -5.34 17.68
N PHE A 157 9.76 -5.10 16.50
CA PHE A 157 10.23 -4.09 15.55
C PHE A 157 9.11 -3.12 15.18
N ALA A 158 9.45 -1.86 15.00
CA ALA A 158 8.57 -0.88 14.39
C ALA A 158 8.42 -1.17 12.87
N ALA A 159 7.94 -2.35 12.47
CA ALA A 159 7.90 -2.74 11.06
C ALA A 159 6.62 -3.49 10.67
N ILE A 160 6.13 -3.21 9.45
CA ILE A 160 5.09 -3.96 8.77
C ILE A 160 5.60 -4.36 7.38
N ALA A 161 5.59 -5.66 7.09
CA ALA A 161 5.80 -6.20 5.76
C ALA A 161 4.47 -6.30 5.01
N ARG A 162 4.42 -5.80 3.76
CA ARG A 162 3.24 -5.76 2.90
C ARG A 162 3.52 -6.37 1.53
N HIS A 163 2.57 -7.15 1.02
CA HIS A 163 2.54 -7.58 -0.38
C HIS A 163 1.09 -7.90 -0.79
N ALA A 164 0.87 -8.09 -2.09
CA ALA A 164 -0.41 -8.48 -2.65
C ALA A 164 -0.28 -9.75 -3.50
N GLU A 165 -1.30 -10.58 -3.47
CA GLU A 165 -1.50 -11.69 -4.39
C GLU A 165 -2.77 -11.44 -5.19
N ILE A 166 -2.63 -11.38 -6.51
CA ILE A 166 -3.72 -11.12 -7.45
C ILE A 166 -4.07 -12.43 -8.15
N GLY A 167 -5.31 -12.89 -7.98
CA GLY A 167 -5.85 -14.07 -8.64
C GLY A 167 -6.90 -13.71 -9.68
N TYR A 168 -6.99 -14.54 -10.72
CA TYR A 168 -8.00 -14.40 -11.77
C TYR A 168 -8.80 -15.68 -11.98
N THR A 169 -10.13 -15.59 -11.89
CA THR A 169 -11.05 -16.71 -12.13
C THR A 169 -12.02 -16.45 -13.28
N GLY A 170 -11.92 -15.29 -13.92
CA GLY A 170 -12.71 -14.96 -15.11
C GLY A 170 -12.24 -15.71 -16.37
N PRO A 171 -13.02 -15.64 -17.47
CA PRO A 171 -12.65 -16.24 -18.74
C PRO A 171 -11.53 -15.46 -19.44
N GLY A 172 -10.74 -16.12 -20.30
CA GLY A 172 -9.69 -15.46 -21.07
C GLY A 172 -8.46 -15.08 -20.25
N THR A 173 -7.81 -13.97 -20.60
CA THR A 173 -6.59 -13.49 -19.96
C THR A 173 -6.80 -12.08 -19.40
N LEU A 174 -6.53 -11.90 -18.11
CA LEU A 174 -6.39 -10.60 -17.48
C LEU A 174 -4.93 -10.15 -17.62
N GLU A 175 -4.70 -8.93 -18.10
CA GLU A 175 -3.35 -8.38 -18.24
C GLU A 175 -3.11 -7.38 -17.11
N LEU A 176 -2.18 -7.67 -16.19
CA LEU A 176 -1.79 -6.74 -15.12
C LEU A 176 -0.78 -5.72 -15.67
N ASP A 177 -1.18 -4.46 -15.80
CA ASP A 177 -0.31 -3.35 -16.25
C ASP A 177 0.37 -2.65 -15.06
N CYS A 178 -0.19 -2.75 -13.85
CA CYS A 178 0.40 -2.24 -12.61
C CYS A 178 0.01 -3.14 -11.43
N ALA A 179 0.98 -3.50 -10.58
CA ALA A 179 0.75 -4.22 -9.32
C ALA A 179 1.79 -3.78 -8.28
N MET A 180 1.43 -2.79 -7.46
CA MET A 180 2.28 -2.25 -6.40
C MET A 180 2.27 -3.16 -5.17
N SER A 181 3.39 -3.24 -4.46
CA SER A 181 3.49 -4.02 -3.22
C SER A 181 2.90 -3.27 -2.02
N LEU A 182 2.92 -1.94 -2.06
CA LEU A 182 2.48 -1.05 -1.00
C LEU A 182 1.80 0.19 -1.58
N CYS A 183 0.70 0.60 -0.94
CA CYS A 183 0.07 1.90 -1.07
C CYS A 183 -0.26 2.41 0.33
N LEU A 184 0.19 3.61 0.69
CA LEU A 184 -0.08 4.26 1.96
C LEU A 184 -0.47 5.71 1.73
N ASP A 185 -1.71 6.05 2.09
CA ASP A 185 -2.18 7.43 2.06
C ASP A 185 -1.99 8.07 3.45
N LEU A 186 -1.30 9.22 3.45
CA LEU A 186 -0.99 10.02 4.62
C LEU A 186 -1.85 11.28 4.66
N PRO A 187 -2.22 11.78 5.85
CA PRO A 187 -3.21 12.85 6.01
C PRO A 187 -2.70 14.23 5.61
N ASP A 188 -1.40 14.39 5.39
CA ASP A 188 -0.77 15.67 5.08
C ASP A 188 0.44 15.48 4.12
N ALA A 189 1.13 16.57 3.78
CA ALA A 189 2.28 16.60 2.88
C ALA A 189 3.51 17.27 3.50
N ASP A 190 3.49 17.53 4.81
CA ASP A 190 4.59 18.19 5.51
C ASP A 190 5.69 17.16 5.87
N TYR A 191 6.41 16.73 4.83
CA TYR A 191 7.50 15.78 4.89
C TYR A 191 8.69 16.21 4.03
N GLU A 192 9.89 15.89 4.52
CA GLU A 192 11.11 15.83 3.74
C GLU A 192 11.31 14.39 3.23
N MET A 193 11.32 14.25 1.90
CA MET A 193 11.56 12.99 1.24
C MET A 193 13.07 12.74 1.13
N MET A 194 13.52 11.66 1.76
CA MET A 194 14.89 11.17 1.66
C MET A 194 14.97 9.98 0.71
N GLU A 195 16.01 9.97 -0.11
CA GLU A 195 16.31 8.90 -1.05
C GLU A 195 17.81 8.61 -1.11
N LEU A 196 18.16 7.44 -1.63
CA LEU A 196 19.54 7.01 -1.78
C LEU A 196 19.90 6.99 -3.27
N THR A 197 20.56 8.05 -3.71
CA THR A 197 20.88 8.30 -5.12
C THR A 197 22.39 8.23 -5.34
N GLY A 198 22.83 7.83 -6.52
CA GLY A 198 24.27 7.76 -6.81
C GLY A 198 24.59 7.39 -8.24
N ALA A 199 25.78 6.85 -8.42
CA ALA A 199 26.21 6.19 -9.64
C ALA A 199 27.22 5.10 -9.28
N TRP A 200 27.67 4.32 -10.26
CA TRP A 200 28.76 3.37 -10.07
C TRP A 200 29.97 4.04 -9.39
N ALA A 201 30.52 3.37 -8.37
CA ALA A 201 31.62 3.82 -7.51
C ALA A 201 31.32 5.02 -6.58
N ARG A 202 30.04 5.41 -6.46
CA ARG A 202 29.55 6.46 -5.55
C ARG A 202 28.05 6.28 -5.25
N GLU A 203 27.68 5.07 -4.86
CA GLU A 203 26.29 4.67 -4.65
C GLU A 203 25.71 5.25 -3.35
N ARG A 204 24.37 5.41 -3.33
CA ARG A 204 23.56 5.62 -2.11
C ARG A 204 23.98 6.85 -1.28
N GLN A 205 24.25 7.97 -1.95
CA GLN A 205 24.31 9.26 -1.27
C GLN A 205 22.89 9.66 -0.83
N ILE A 206 22.79 10.17 0.40
CA ILE A 206 21.53 10.66 0.94
C ILE A 206 21.19 11.97 0.25
N VAL A 207 20.04 12.01 -0.40
CA VAL A 207 19.44 13.22 -0.96
C VAL A 207 18.13 13.47 -0.23
N THR A 208 17.97 14.66 0.33
CA THR A 208 16.76 15.07 1.05
C THR A 208 16.14 16.27 0.35
N ARG A 209 14.83 16.25 0.15
CA ARG A 209 14.08 17.38 -0.42
C ARG A 209 12.67 17.44 0.17
N PRO A 210 12.09 18.64 0.36
CA PRO A 210 10.68 18.76 0.76
C PRO A 210 9.76 18.16 -0.31
N LEU A 211 8.66 17.56 0.12
CA LEU A 211 7.58 17.18 -0.80
C LEU A 211 6.92 18.42 -1.41
N THR A 212 6.44 18.28 -2.64
CA THR A 212 5.74 19.32 -3.40
C THR A 212 4.58 18.68 -4.15
N ALA A 213 3.56 19.47 -4.49
CA ALA A 213 2.40 18.99 -5.26
C ALA A 213 2.81 18.18 -6.52
N GLY A 214 2.12 17.06 -6.74
CA GLY A 214 2.38 16.09 -7.80
C GLY A 214 3.29 14.94 -7.40
N VAL A 215 3.71 14.17 -8.40
CA VAL A 215 4.45 12.92 -8.22
C VAL A 215 5.95 13.17 -8.13
N GLN A 216 6.55 12.67 -7.05
CA GLN A 216 7.99 12.68 -6.80
C GLN A 216 8.44 11.27 -6.46
N GLY A 217 9.67 10.89 -6.81
CA GLY A 217 10.18 9.58 -6.44
C GLY A 217 11.39 9.12 -7.24
N VAL A 218 11.73 7.85 -7.05
CA VAL A 218 12.85 7.17 -7.68
C VAL A 218 12.41 5.85 -8.30
N TYR A 219 13.18 5.37 -9.27
CA TYR A 219 12.85 4.16 -10.00
C TYR A 219 14.06 3.50 -10.64
N SER A 220 13.87 2.28 -11.14
CA SER A 220 14.77 1.68 -12.10
C SER A 220 14.02 0.99 -13.24
N LEU A 221 14.56 1.14 -14.45
CA LEU A 221 14.15 0.46 -15.69
C LEU A 221 15.30 -0.36 -16.30
N ARG A 222 16.32 -0.68 -15.49
CA ARG A 222 17.58 -1.29 -15.96
C ARG A 222 17.58 -2.82 -15.91
N GLY A 223 16.46 -3.44 -15.55
CA GLY A 223 16.36 -4.87 -15.23
C GLY A 223 16.94 -5.22 -13.86
N CYS A 224 17.45 -4.23 -13.12
CA CYS A 224 17.98 -4.37 -11.77
C CYS A 224 17.62 -3.15 -10.91
N SER A 225 17.77 -3.23 -9.59
CA SER A 225 17.55 -2.10 -8.68
C SER A 225 18.45 -0.90 -8.98
N SER A 226 19.63 -1.11 -9.57
CA SER A 226 20.58 -0.11 -10.06
C SER A 226 21.47 0.56 -9.02
N HIS A 227 22.57 1.13 -9.51
CA HIS A 227 23.49 2.00 -8.75
C HIS A 227 22.99 3.45 -8.69
N HIS A 228 21.98 3.80 -9.48
CA HIS A 228 21.47 5.17 -9.61
C HIS A 228 20.52 5.52 -8.47
N PHE A 229 19.59 4.60 -8.19
CA PHE A 229 18.58 4.77 -7.17
C PHE A 229 18.41 3.47 -6.41
N ASN A 230 18.43 3.52 -5.09
CA ASN A 230 18.10 2.37 -4.27
C ASN A 230 16.57 2.21 -4.16
N PRO A 231 16.02 0.99 -4.04
CA PRO A 231 14.60 0.75 -3.76
C PRO A 231 14.26 1.05 -2.29
N PHE A 232 14.52 2.30 -1.89
CA PHE A 232 14.27 2.85 -0.57
C PHE A 232 13.80 4.30 -0.69
N LEU A 233 12.81 4.64 0.12
CA LEU A 233 12.30 5.99 0.29
C LEU A 233 12.08 6.21 1.79
N ALA A 234 12.30 7.42 2.30
CA ALA A 234 11.82 7.78 3.62
C ALA A 234 11.12 9.14 3.59
N LEU A 235 10.08 9.29 4.41
CA LEU A 235 9.37 10.54 4.63
C LEU A 235 9.59 10.96 6.08
N ALA A 236 10.35 12.03 6.28
CA ALA A 236 10.68 12.55 7.59
C ALA A 236 9.92 13.84 7.88
N ARG A 237 9.48 14.04 9.11
CA ARG A 237 8.95 15.35 9.52
C ARG A 237 10.06 16.40 9.46
N PRO A 238 9.77 17.64 9.02
CA PRO A 238 10.76 18.72 9.02
C PRO A 238 11.41 18.88 10.40
N GLY A 239 12.74 18.96 10.42
CA GLY A 239 13.53 19.03 11.67
C GLY A 239 13.82 17.69 12.33
N SER A 240 13.41 16.56 11.73
CA SER A 240 13.90 15.24 12.13
C SER A 240 15.39 15.10 11.80
N GLY A 241 16.12 14.43 12.67
CA GLY A 241 17.53 14.09 12.48
C GLY A 241 17.81 12.66 12.94
N GLU A 242 19.08 12.26 12.90
CA GLU A 242 19.51 10.88 13.17
C GLU A 242 19.12 10.32 14.55
N ILE A 243 18.85 11.19 15.53
CA ILE A 243 18.59 10.80 16.93
C ILE A 243 17.16 11.07 17.40
N ALA A 244 16.40 11.87 16.65
CA ALA A 244 15.06 12.32 17.07
C ALA A 244 14.27 12.83 15.88
N GLY A 245 12.96 12.61 15.92
CA GLY A 245 12.04 12.97 14.85
C GLY A 245 11.17 11.79 14.44
N GLU A 246 10.15 12.06 13.65
CA GLU A 246 9.26 11.05 13.09
C GLU A 246 9.65 10.83 11.64
N VAL A 247 9.91 9.57 11.29
CA VAL A 247 10.31 9.17 9.95
C VAL A 247 9.59 7.88 9.60
N LEU A 248 8.99 7.83 8.42
CA LEU A 248 8.47 6.61 7.82
C LEU A 248 9.47 6.11 6.77
N GLY A 249 9.97 4.90 6.94
CA GLY A 249 10.88 4.23 6.01
C GLY A 249 10.15 3.21 5.14
N PHE A 250 10.48 3.17 3.85
CA PHE A 250 9.91 2.25 2.89
C PHE A 250 11.03 1.54 2.15
N SER A 251 11.04 0.21 2.13
CA SER A 251 12.04 -0.58 1.40
C SER A 251 11.40 -1.73 0.64
N LEU A 252 11.78 -1.92 -0.62
CA LEU A 252 11.27 -3.02 -1.44
C LEU A 252 12.25 -4.20 -1.45
N VAL A 253 11.78 -5.38 -1.06
CA VAL A 253 12.51 -6.65 -1.13
C VAL A 253 12.43 -7.18 -2.57
N TYR A 254 13.09 -6.46 -3.48
CA TYR A 254 13.12 -6.79 -4.91
C TYR A 254 14.39 -6.26 -5.57
N SER A 255 14.91 -7.02 -6.53
CA SER A 255 16.19 -6.71 -7.18
C SER A 255 16.05 -6.25 -8.63
N GLY A 256 14.83 -6.14 -9.16
CA GLY A 256 14.55 -5.77 -10.55
C GLY A 256 14.13 -4.30 -10.74
N ASN A 257 13.31 -4.06 -11.78
CA ASN A 257 12.71 -2.76 -12.03
C ASN A 257 11.72 -2.38 -10.93
N PHE A 258 11.92 -1.24 -10.29
CA PHE A 258 11.05 -0.78 -9.20
C PHE A 258 10.60 0.66 -9.41
N ALA A 259 9.48 1.02 -8.79
CA ALA A 259 9.03 2.38 -8.57
C ALA A 259 8.83 2.61 -7.07
N ALA A 260 9.30 3.75 -6.56
CA ALA A 260 8.99 4.26 -5.23
C ALA A 260 8.60 5.72 -5.37
N ARG A 261 7.34 6.06 -5.08
CA ARG A 261 6.75 7.37 -5.40
C ARG A 261 5.97 7.91 -4.21
N ALA A 262 6.04 9.22 -4.01
CA ALA A 262 5.14 10.01 -3.19
C ALA A 262 4.38 10.97 -4.12
N ASP A 263 3.05 10.91 -4.11
CA ASP A 263 2.17 11.78 -4.89
C ASP A 263 1.41 12.69 -3.93
N VAL A 264 1.66 13.99 -4.03
CA VAL A 264 0.98 14.99 -3.20
C VAL A 264 -0.19 15.60 -3.97
N ASP A 265 -1.40 15.37 -3.47
CA ASP A 265 -2.62 15.86 -4.09
C ASP A 265 -2.83 17.38 -3.86
N PRO A 266 -3.78 18.03 -4.59
CA PRO A 266 -4.11 19.43 -4.38
C PRO A 266 -4.71 19.77 -3.01
N TYR A 267 -5.05 18.76 -2.20
CA TYR A 267 -5.56 18.89 -0.83
C TYR A 267 -4.48 18.60 0.22
N HIS A 268 -3.22 18.50 -0.22
CA HIS A 268 -2.05 18.25 0.61
C HIS A 268 -2.07 16.89 1.31
N GLN A 269 -2.74 15.87 0.78
CA GLN A 269 -2.54 14.48 1.20
C GLN A 269 -1.42 13.85 0.38
N THR A 270 -0.70 12.90 0.98
CA THR A 270 0.42 12.21 0.31
C THR A 270 0.12 10.73 0.13
N ARG A 271 0.11 10.25 -1.12
CA ARG A 271 0.05 8.81 -1.45
C ARG A 271 1.44 8.27 -1.72
N VAL A 272 1.90 7.34 -0.90
CA VAL A 272 3.15 6.60 -1.13
C VAL A 272 2.84 5.28 -1.82
N THR A 273 3.47 5.01 -2.96
CA THR A 273 3.40 3.71 -3.64
C THR A 273 4.78 3.13 -3.87
N MET A 274 4.92 1.82 -3.68
CA MET A 274 6.17 1.11 -3.89
C MET A 274 5.93 -0.29 -4.44
N GLY A 275 6.67 -0.69 -5.48
CA GLY A 275 6.52 -2.00 -6.11
C GLY A 275 7.32 -2.15 -7.41
N ILE A 276 6.95 -3.15 -8.21
CA ILE A 276 7.51 -3.34 -9.55
C ILE A 276 7.16 -2.12 -10.42
N HIS A 277 8.13 -1.64 -11.20
CA HIS A 277 7.87 -0.47 -12.05
C HIS A 277 6.84 -0.80 -13.15
N PRO A 278 5.76 -0.01 -13.32
CA PRO A 278 4.70 -0.32 -14.30
C PRO A 278 5.12 -0.12 -15.76
N GLN A 279 6.07 0.77 -16.05
CA GLN A 279 6.58 0.95 -17.42
C GLN A 279 7.16 -0.36 -17.98
N ASN A 280 6.58 -0.83 -19.08
CA ASN A 280 6.92 -2.09 -19.76
C ASN A 280 6.68 -3.35 -18.91
N PHE A 281 5.92 -3.25 -17.83
CA PHE A 281 5.39 -4.40 -17.10
C PHE A 281 4.02 -4.76 -17.67
N CYS A 282 3.83 -6.03 -18.00
CA CYS A 282 2.52 -6.62 -18.31
C CYS A 282 2.58 -8.09 -17.92
N TRP A 283 1.76 -8.49 -16.95
CA TRP A 283 1.69 -9.88 -16.51
C TRP A 283 0.35 -10.52 -16.91
N PRO A 284 0.35 -11.51 -17.82
CA PRO A 284 -0.88 -12.20 -18.19
C PRO A 284 -1.27 -13.21 -17.11
N LEU A 285 -2.51 -13.15 -16.65
CA LEU A 285 -3.15 -14.13 -15.77
C LEU A 285 -4.29 -14.81 -16.49
N THR A 286 -4.19 -16.12 -16.66
CA THR A 286 -5.29 -16.98 -17.12
C THR A 286 -6.09 -17.54 -15.94
N THR A 287 -7.25 -18.12 -16.21
CA THR A 287 -8.15 -18.67 -15.18
C THR A 287 -7.41 -19.62 -14.22
N GLY A 288 -7.51 -19.33 -12.93
CA GLY A 288 -6.90 -20.11 -11.84
C GLY A 288 -5.45 -19.73 -11.52
N GLN A 289 -4.83 -18.81 -12.27
CA GLN A 289 -3.49 -18.34 -11.98
C GLN A 289 -3.49 -17.17 -10.98
N THR A 290 -2.37 -17.06 -10.27
CA THR A 290 -2.09 -15.96 -9.35
C THR A 290 -0.78 -15.27 -9.72
N PHE A 291 -0.67 -14.01 -9.33
CA PHE A 291 0.56 -13.22 -9.35
C PHE A 291 0.81 -12.63 -7.97
N THR A 292 2.01 -12.84 -7.44
CA THR A 292 2.42 -12.33 -6.13
C THR A 292 3.41 -11.19 -6.32
N THR A 293 3.14 -10.02 -5.73
CA THR A 293 4.07 -8.90 -5.72
C THR A 293 5.25 -9.21 -4.79
N PRO A 294 6.44 -8.60 -5.01
CA PRO A 294 7.48 -8.58 -4.00
C PRO A 294 6.98 -7.95 -2.69
N GLU A 295 7.70 -8.16 -1.61
CA GLU A 295 7.39 -7.55 -0.33
C GLU A 295 7.96 -6.13 -0.23
N ALA A 296 7.17 -5.21 0.32
CA ALA A 296 7.61 -3.90 0.77
C ALA A 296 7.56 -3.85 2.31
N VAL A 297 8.64 -3.36 2.93
CA VAL A 297 8.75 -3.18 4.38
C VAL A 297 8.58 -1.71 4.70
N LEU A 298 7.56 -1.43 5.51
CA LEU A 298 7.27 -0.14 6.13
C LEU A 298 7.84 -0.14 7.55
N VAL A 299 8.59 0.91 7.91
CA VAL A 299 9.18 1.13 9.23
C VAL A 299 8.73 2.49 9.78
#